data_AF-A0A3D6EV35-F1
#
_entry.id   AF-A0A3D6EV35-F1
#
_cell.length_a   1.000
_cell.length_b   1.000
_cell.length_c   1.000
_cell.angle_alpha   90.00
_cell.angle_beta   90.00
_cell.angle_gamma   90.00
#
_symmetry.space_group_name_H-M   'P 1'
#
loop_
_entity.id
_entity.type
_entity.pdbx_description
1 polymer ?
#
loop_
_entity_poly.entity_id
_entity_poly.type
_entity_poly.pdbx_seq_one_letter_code
_entity_poly.pdbx_strand_id
1 'polypeptide(L)'
;MESSRIALPIGTALDRFIKNNQDQFQYASGELSQLLRDIALASKVVNREVNKAGLIDIMGAVGSQNSGGEQQQKLDVQANIRFTRALTKGGEVCALVSEVT
;
A
#
# COMPACT_ATOMS: atom_id res chain seq x y z
N MET A 1 31.33 -7.58 -22.08
CA MET A 1 30.15 -8.46 -21.95
C MET A 1 29.24 -7.83 -20.93
N GLU A 2 28.13 -7.23 -21.38
CA GLU A 2 27.07 -6.79 -20.47
C GLU A 2 26.56 -8.02 -19.73
N SER A 3 26.82 -8.10 -18.42
CA SER A 3 26.12 -9.03 -17.54
C SER A 3 24.66 -8.60 -17.53
N SER A 4 23.92 -9.17 -18.47
CA SER A 4 22.52 -8.85 -18.72
C SER A 4 21.74 -8.97 -17.42
N ARG A 5 20.89 -7.96 -17.13
CA ARG A 5 19.95 -7.98 -15.99
C ARG A 5 19.06 -9.23 -15.97
N ILE A 6 19.01 -9.98 -17.08
CA ILE A 6 18.35 -11.29 -17.22
C ILE A 6 18.91 -12.33 -16.23
N ALA A 7 20.20 -12.28 -15.90
CA ALA A 7 20.83 -13.24 -15.00
C ALA A 7 20.67 -12.91 -13.50
N LEU A 8 20.04 -11.77 -13.16
CA LEU A 8 19.82 -11.42 -11.77
C LEU A 8 18.74 -12.32 -11.16
N PRO A 9 18.95 -12.86 -9.94
CA PRO A 9 17.91 -13.61 -9.26
C PRO A 9 16.70 -12.69 -8.99
N ILE A 10 15.51 -13.17 -9.35
CA ILE A 10 14.21 -12.47 -9.18
C ILE A 10 13.89 -12.18 -7.69
N GLY A 11 14.61 -12.80 -6.75
CA GLY A 11 14.31 -12.72 -5.33
C GLY A 11 13.04 -13.50 -4.96
N THR A 12 12.62 -13.38 -3.70
CA THR A 12 11.38 -14.00 -3.21
C THR A 12 10.25 -12.98 -3.30
N ALA A 13 9.19 -13.31 -4.05
CA ALA A 13 7.99 -12.47 -4.10
C ALA A 13 7.36 -12.35 -2.70
N LEU A 14 6.81 -11.18 -2.37
CA LEU A 14 6.18 -10.92 -1.08
C LEU A 14 5.12 -11.97 -0.71
N ASP A 15 4.28 -12.38 -1.64
CA ASP A 15 3.26 -13.41 -1.39
C ASP A 15 3.87 -14.78 -1.03
N ARG A 16 4.98 -15.15 -1.69
CA ARG A 16 5.73 -16.36 -1.35
C ARG A 16 6.38 -16.25 0.01
N PHE A 17 6.92 -15.08 0.36
CA PHE A 17 7.47 -14.83 1.69
C PHE A 17 6.37 -14.96 2.75
N ILE A 18 5.21 -14.31 2.57
CA ILE A 18 4.08 -14.39 3.51
C ILE A 18 3.66 -15.86 3.71
N LYS A 19 3.48 -16.61 2.62
CA LYS A 19 3.12 -18.03 2.69
C LYS A 19 4.15 -18.87 3.44
N ASN A 20 5.44 -18.68 3.16
CA ASN A 20 6.51 -19.47 3.79
C ASN A 20 6.67 -19.18 5.30
N ASN A 21 6.20 -18.03 5.77
CA ASN A 21 6.33 -17.61 7.16
C ASN A 21 4.99 -17.66 7.92
N GLN A 22 3.93 -18.21 7.31
CA GLN A 22 2.60 -18.25 7.93
C GLN A 22 2.63 -19.00 9.27
N ASP A 23 3.39 -20.10 9.36
CA ASP A 23 3.51 -20.93 10.56
C ASP A 23 4.27 -20.25 11.72
N GLN A 24 4.91 -19.09 11.48
CA GLN A 24 5.57 -18.33 12.56
C GLN A 24 4.57 -17.70 13.54
N PHE A 25 3.31 -17.58 13.14
CA PHE A 25 2.24 -17.07 13.98
C PHE A 25 1.23 -18.19 14.22
N GLN A 26 1.44 -18.97 15.30
CA GLN A 26 0.66 -20.16 15.65
C GLN A 26 -0.86 -19.89 15.79
N TYR A 27 -1.27 -18.64 15.99
CA TYR A 27 -2.67 -18.23 16.13
C TYR A 27 -3.25 -17.57 14.87
N ALA A 28 -2.45 -17.33 13.82
CA ALA A 28 -2.92 -16.69 12.59
C ALA A 28 -3.42 -17.76 11.60
N SER A 29 -4.74 -17.90 11.48
CA SER A 29 -5.40 -18.80 10.52
C SER A 29 -5.25 -18.37 9.05
N GLY A 30 -4.62 -17.21 8.80
CA GLY A 30 -4.48 -16.58 7.48
C GLY A 30 -4.79 -15.08 7.50
N GLU A 31 -5.39 -14.58 8.57
CA GLU A 31 -5.80 -13.18 8.80
C GLU A 31 -4.64 -12.20 8.59
N LEU A 32 -3.50 -12.43 9.26
CA LEU A 32 -2.31 -11.60 9.09
C LEU A 32 -1.79 -11.63 7.64
N SER A 33 -1.85 -12.79 6.99
CA SER A 33 -1.43 -12.91 5.59
C SER A 33 -2.34 -12.11 4.66
N GLN A 34 -3.64 -12.08 4.93
CA GLN A 34 -4.61 -11.29 4.18
C GLN A 34 -4.38 -9.79 4.39
N LEU A 35 -4.20 -9.35 5.64
CA LEU A 35 -3.86 -7.97 5.97
C LEU A 35 -2.61 -7.47 5.21
N LEU A 36 -1.54 -8.26 5.19
CA LEU A 36 -0.31 -7.92 4.47
C LEU A 36 -0.51 -7.87 2.96
N ARG A 37 -1.37 -8.72 2.39
CA ARG A 37 -1.73 -8.68 0.96
C ARG A 37 -2.53 -7.43 0.62
N ASP A 38 -3.43 -6.99 1.48
CA ASP A 38 -4.22 -5.77 1.27
C ASP A 38 -3.35 -4.52 1.33
N ILE A 39 -2.40 -4.46 2.27
CA ILE A 39 -1.36 -3.41 2.31
C ILE A 39 -0.56 -3.42 1.00
N ALA A 40 -0.07 -4.58 0.57
CA ALA A 40 0.73 -4.69 -0.65
C ALA A 40 -0.04 -4.26 -1.91
N LEU A 41 -1.34 -4.57 -1.98
CA LEU A 41 -2.21 -4.14 -3.06
C LEU A 41 -2.36 -2.62 -3.07
N ALA A 42 -2.71 -2.01 -1.93
CA ALA A 42 -2.84 -0.57 -1.81
C ALA A 42 -1.53 0.14 -2.18
N SER A 43 -0.38 -0.32 -1.68
CA SER A 43 0.93 0.23 -2.01
C SER A 43 1.24 0.19 -3.51
N LYS A 44 0.92 -0.92 -4.20
CA LYS A 44 1.13 -1.02 -5.66
C LYS A 44 0.25 -0.03 -6.43
N VAL A 45 -1.00 0.15 -6.01
CA VAL A 45 -1.91 1.11 -6.63
C VAL A 45 -1.40 2.54 -6.39
N VAL A 46 -1.02 2.89 -5.16
CA VAL A 46 -0.45 4.21 -4.85
C VAL A 46 0.83 4.46 -5.64
N ASN A 47 1.74 3.48 -5.72
CA ASN A 47 2.96 3.62 -6.51
C ASN A 47 2.67 3.88 -8.00
N ARG A 48 1.65 3.23 -8.57
CA ARG A 48 1.20 3.51 -9.95
C ARG A 48 0.73 4.95 -10.11
N GLU A 49 -0.03 5.48 -9.17
CA GLU A 49 -0.49 6.87 -9.22
C GLU A 49 0.68 7.84 -9.08
N VAL A 50 1.59 7.62 -8.12
CA VAL A 50 2.80 8.43 -7.94
C VAL A 50 3.67 8.45 -9.20
N ASN A 51 3.90 7.30 -9.83
CA ASN A 51 4.67 7.22 -11.08
C ASN A 51 4.00 7.96 -12.26
N LYS A 52 2.69 8.18 -12.19
CA LYS A 52 1.94 8.95 -13.17
C LYS A 52 1.79 10.42 -12.80
N ALA A 53 2.19 10.82 -11.59
CA ALA A 53 1.90 12.14 -11.07
C ALA A 53 2.42 13.30 -11.94
N GLY A 54 3.53 13.08 -12.66
CA GLY A 54 4.05 14.07 -13.63
C GLY A 54 3.28 14.16 -14.96
N LEU A 55 2.33 13.26 -15.22
CA LEU A 55 1.58 13.14 -16.47
C LEU A 55 0.07 13.42 -16.30
N ILE A 56 -0.44 13.36 -15.07
CA ILE A 56 -1.85 13.60 -14.73
C ILE A 56 -1.95 14.63 -13.60
N ASP A 57 -3.05 15.40 -13.53
CA ASP A 57 -3.27 16.47 -12.54
C ASP A 57 -3.60 15.95 -11.12
N ILE A 58 -2.71 15.12 -10.58
CA ILE A 58 -2.81 14.55 -9.23
C ILE A 58 -1.79 15.17 -8.26
N MET A 59 -0.94 16.08 -8.73
CA MET A 59 -0.05 16.88 -7.88
C MET A 59 -0.76 18.15 -7.40
N GLY A 60 -0.36 18.66 -6.23
CA GLY A 60 -0.87 19.91 -5.66
C GLY A 60 -1.90 19.72 -4.55
N ALA A 61 -2.23 20.85 -3.91
CA ALA A 61 -3.16 20.90 -2.80
C ALA A 61 -4.59 20.60 -3.22
N VAL A 62 -5.35 19.94 -2.35
CA VAL A 62 -6.79 19.66 -2.51
C VAL A 62 -7.63 20.91 -2.21
N GLY A 63 -7.01 21.94 -1.63
CA GLY A 63 -7.70 23.15 -1.16
C GLY A 63 -8.33 23.01 0.23
N SER A 64 -8.19 21.85 0.88
CA SER A 64 -8.58 21.60 2.27
C SER A 64 -7.34 21.61 3.20
N GLN A 65 -7.51 22.10 4.42
CA GLN A 65 -6.59 21.85 5.52
C GLN A 65 -7.02 20.57 6.26
N ASN A 66 -6.06 19.73 6.65
CA ASN A 66 -6.33 18.57 7.49
C ASN A 66 -6.64 18.99 8.95
N SER A 67 -7.07 18.04 9.76
CA SER A 67 -7.31 18.17 11.21
C SER A 67 -6.08 18.67 12.00
N GLY A 68 -4.88 18.59 11.41
CA GLY A 68 -3.62 19.13 11.92
C GLY A 68 -3.25 20.54 11.44
N GLY A 69 -4.08 21.19 10.62
CA GLY A 69 -3.83 22.54 10.09
C GLY A 69 -2.89 22.62 8.88
N GLU A 70 -2.46 21.49 8.34
CA GLU A 70 -1.59 21.40 7.17
C GLU A 70 -2.38 21.33 5.87
N GLN A 71 -1.77 21.83 4.78
CA GLN A 71 -2.40 21.87 3.48
C GLN A 71 -2.33 20.48 2.82
N GLN A 72 -3.47 19.84 2.68
CA GLN A 72 -3.57 18.44 2.28
C GLN A 72 -3.29 18.27 0.77
N GLN A 73 -2.39 17.34 0.41
CA GLN A 73 -2.08 17.08 -0.99
C GLN A 73 -3.07 16.07 -1.60
N LYS A 74 -3.33 16.20 -2.90
CA LYS A 74 -4.22 15.27 -3.65
C LYS A 74 -3.74 13.82 -3.54
N LEU A 75 -2.42 13.62 -3.54
CA LEU A 75 -1.79 12.30 -3.37
C LEU A 75 -2.10 11.69 -1.99
N ASP A 76 -2.08 12.48 -0.92
CA ASP A 76 -2.34 12.00 0.44
C ASP A 76 -3.79 11.52 0.57
N VAL A 77 -4.75 12.28 0.02
CA VAL A 77 -6.16 11.88 -0.03
C VAL A 77 -6.33 10.58 -0.81
N GLN A 78 -5.69 10.47 -1.98
CA GLN A 78 -5.76 9.26 -2.80
C GLN A 78 -5.18 8.07 -2.04
N ALA A 79 -4.01 8.21 -1.43
CA ALA A 79 -3.37 7.16 -0.64
C ALA A 79 -4.30 6.70 0.49
N ASN A 80 -4.84 7.64 1.27
CA ASN A 80 -5.79 7.35 2.35
C ASN A 80 -7.00 6.55 1.83
N ILE A 81 -7.61 6.98 0.72
CA ILE A 81 -8.74 6.27 0.11
C ILE A 81 -8.35 4.85 -0.34
N ARG A 82 -7.16 4.65 -0.92
CA ARG A 82 -6.72 3.32 -1.40
C ARG A 82 -6.46 2.37 -0.24
N PHE A 83 -5.77 2.82 0.80
CA PHE A 83 -5.50 2.01 1.98
C PHE A 83 -6.79 1.68 2.74
N THR A 84 -7.63 2.66 3.02
CA THR A 84 -8.92 2.42 3.69
C THR A 84 -9.77 1.43 2.91
N ARG A 85 -9.92 1.59 1.59
CA ARG A 85 -10.71 0.64 0.79
C ARG A 85 -10.13 -0.76 0.75
N ALA A 86 -8.80 -0.90 0.66
CA ALA A 86 -8.17 -2.23 0.64
C ALA A 86 -8.35 -2.93 1.99
N LEU A 87 -8.05 -2.24 3.08
CA LEU A 87 -8.12 -2.79 4.44
C LEU A 87 -9.57 -3.08 4.88
N THR A 88 -10.53 -2.21 4.56
CA THR A 88 -11.95 -2.46 4.85
C THR A 88 -12.51 -3.61 4.03
N LYS A 89 -12.10 -3.78 2.76
CA LYS A 89 -12.54 -4.92 1.95
C LYS A 89 -11.89 -6.24 2.36
N GLY A 90 -10.67 -6.17 2.89
CA GLY A 90 -9.97 -7.32 3.46
C GLY A 90 -10.68 -7.95 4.64
N GLY A 91 -11.37 -7.13 5.45
CA GLY A 91 -12.19 -7.61 6.58
C GLY A 91 -11.40 -7.96 7.84
N GLU A 92 -10.07 -7.88 7.79
CA GLU A 92 -9.17 -8.28 8.88
C GLU A 92 -8.89 -7.18 9.92
N VAL A 93 -9.49 -5.99 9.74
CA VAL A 93 -9.29 -4.83 10.62
C VAL A 93 -10.59 -4.43 11.30
N CYS A 94 -10.55 -4.19 12.61
CA CYS A 94 -11.69 -3.68 13.38
C CYS A 94 -11.72 -2.14 13.47
N ALA A 95 -10.56 -1.49 13.30
CA ALA A 95 -10.41 -0.04 13.33
C ALA A 95 -9.25 0.39 12.44
N LEU A 96 -9.34 1.60 11.88
CA LEU A 96 -8.30 2.25 11.08
C LEU A 96 -8.08 3.65 11.63
N VAL A 97 -6.82 4.02 11.85
CA VAL A 97 -6.42 5.36 12.25
C VAL A 97 -5.48 5.89 11.17
N SER A 98 -5.77 7.10 10.69
CA SER A 98 -4.98 7.75 9.64
C SER A 98 -4.80 9.22 10.00
N GLU A 99 -3.57 9.70 9.81
CA GLU A 99 -3.16 11.11 10.01
C GLU A 99 -4.02 12.09 9.20
N VAL A 100 -4.57 11.60 8.09
CA VAL A 100 -5.27 12.39 7.08
C VAL A 100 -6.79 12.43 7.34
N THR A 101 -7.26 11.80 8.43
CA THR A 101 -8.69 11.70 8.80
C THR A 101 -9.08 12.71 9.86
#